data_AF-A0AAV2E5N3-F1
#
_entry.id   AF-A0AAV2E5N3-F1
#
_cell.length_a   1.000
_cell.length_b   1.000
_cell.length_c   1.000
_cell.angle_alpha   90.00
_cell.angle_beta   90.00
_cell.angle_gamma   90.00
#
_symmetry.space_group_name_H-M   'P 1'
#
loop_
_entity.id
_entity.type
_entity.pdbx_description
1 polymer ?
#
loop_
_entity_poly.entity_id
_entity_poly.type
_entity_poly.pdbx_seq_one_letter_code
_entity_poly.pdbx_strand_id
1 'polypeptide(L)'
;METIQGTKLGSTPFTDFMVAEPRFFCQAFMSTMSKCDSVESNIRETLNGTIVKYRGLRIIDMLEGIRLYMMDRFVIRYNLLMNSPDMLCPRIRKRVEKEKEFSRLCIARKTLADKCEVKMGENGYIVDLTDKSCTCGYWQLSGLPCCHAISAISHMRKEVDDYVHPCYKAHHVEGGYRAGMHCLDGRRT
;
A
#
# COMPACT_ATOMS: atom_id res chain seq x y z
N MET A 1 23.59 21.32 -22.94
CA MET A 1 22.72 20.30 -23.57
C MET A 1 23.55 19.05 -23.66
N GLU A 2 23.56 18.24 -22.60
CA GLU A 2 24.29 16.98 -22.60
C GLU A 2 23.39 15.89 -23.17
N THR A 3 23.85 15.35 -24.29
CA THR A 3 23.23 14.27 -25.05
C THR A 3 23.27 13.00 -24.21
N ILE A 4 22.10 12.45 -23.86
CA ILE A 4 21.98 11.12 -23.28
C ILE A 4 22.47 10.12 -24.34
N GLN A 5 23.66 9.54 -24.12
CA GLN A 5 24.16 8.45 -24.93
C GLN A 5 23.21 7.26 -24.82
N GLY A 6 22.63 6.86 -25.95
CA GLY A 6 21.74 5.70 -26.05
C GLY A 6 22.45 4.43 -25.63
N THR A 7 22.02 3.87 -24.50
CA THR A 7 22.36 2.52 -24.06
C THR A 7 21.90 1.55 -25.15
N LYS A 8 22.82 0.71 -25.67
CA LYS A 8 22.47 -0.34 -26.64
C LYS A 8 21.45 -1.29 -25.98
N LEU A 9 20.21 -1.26 -26.48
CA LEU A 9 19.19 -2.28 -26.21
C LEU A 9 19.71 -3.65 -26.66
N GLY A 10 19.49 -4.68 -25.84
CA GLY A 10 19.77 -6.08 -26.10
C GLY A 10 18.89 -6.68 -27.20
N SER A 11 19.16 -7.94 -27.53
CA SER A 11 18.65 -8.63 -28.73
C SER A 11 17.12 -8.90 -28.75
N THR A 12 16.39 -8.65 -27.65
CA THR A 12 14.94 -8.84 -27.57
C THR A 12 14.25 -7.83 -26.63
N PRO A 13 12.96 -7.52 -26.85
CA PRO A 13 12.19 -6.64 -25.95
C PRO A 13 12.15 -7.12 -24.49
N PHE A 14 12.17 -8.44 -24.26
CA PHE A 14 12.22 -8.99 -22.91
C PHE A 14 13.55 -8.70 -22.22
N THR A 15 14.67 -8.86 -22.93
CA THR A 15 15.99 -8.55 -22.36
C THR A 15 16.13 -7.07 -22.03
N ASP A 16 15.59 -6.19 -22.88
CA ASP A 16 15.57 -4.73 -22.61
C ASP A 16 14.74 -4.38 -21.38
N PHE A 17 13.57 -5.00 -21.28
CA PHE A 17 12.70 -4.82 -20.13
C PHE A 17 13.39 -5.26 -18.83
N MET A 18 14.11 -6.39 -18.85
CA MET A 18 14.82 -6.88 -17.67
C MET A 18 16.04 -6.01 -17.31
N VAL A 19 16.74 -5.44 -18.31
CA VAL A 19 17.84 -4.49 -18.10
C VAL A 19 17.37 -3.21 -17.43
N ALA A 20 16.14 -2.77 -17.67
CA ALA A 20 15.57 -1.58 -17.03
C ALA A 20 15.29 -1.76 -15.52
N GLU A 21 15.51 -2.95 -14.96
CA GLU A 21 15.29 -3.26 -13.54
C GLU A 21 13.82 -3.11 -13.14
N PRO A 22 12.92 -3.97 -13.67
CA PRO A 22 11.47 -3.82 -13.55
C PRO A 22 10.95 -3.86 -12.11
N ARG A 23 11.76 -4.31 -11.15
CA ARG A 23 11.47 -4.24 -9.72
C ARG A 23 11.17 -2.82 -9.21
N PHE A 24 11.56 -1.76 -9.93
CA PHE A 24 11.33 -0.37 -9.53
C PHE A 24 10.04 0.24 -10.10
N PHE A 25 9.45 -0.34 -11.15
CA PHE A 25 8.32 0.25 -11.86
C PHE A 25 7.24 -0.76 -12.33
N CYS A 26 7.45 -2.06 -12.10
CA CYS A 26 6.51 -3.10 -12.48
C CYS A 26 6.13 -3.94 -11.26
N GLN A 27 4.85 -3.88 -10.87
CA GLN A 27 4.31 -4.57 -9.70
C GLN A 27 4.63 -6.07 -9.65
N ALA A 28 4.64 -6.75 -10.81
CA ALA A 28 4.93 -8.17 -10.90
C ALA A 28 6.35 -8.55 -10.44
N PHE A 29 7.29 -7.60 -10.44
CA PHE A 29 8.69 -7.80 -10.06
C PHE A 29 9.06 -7.12 -8.72
N MET A 30 8.09 -6.46 -8.08
CA MET A 30 8.33 -5.76 -6.82
C MET A 30 8.43 -6.74 -5.65
N SER A 31 9.21 -6.33 -4.64
CA SER A 31 9.30 -7.08 -3.39
C SER A 31 7.95 -7.06 -2.66
N THR A 32 7.52 -8.25 -2.23
CA THR A 32 6.31 -8.43 -1.42
C THR A 32 6.57 -8.15 0.07
N MET A 33 7.79 -7.78 0.47
CA MET A 33 8.13 -7.53 1.88
C MET A 33 7.48 -6.26 2.44
N SER A 34 7.46 -5.18 1.65
CA SER A 34 6.98 -3.87 2.10
C SER A 34 5.46 -3.78 2.25
N LYS A 35 4.73 -4.76 1.69
CA LYS A 35 3.26 -4.77 1.61
C LYS A 35 2.70 -3.49 0.99
N CYS A 36 3.38 -2.95 -0.02
CA CYS A 36 3.01 -1.73 -0.72
C CYS A 36 2.77 -2.03 -2.20
N ASP A 37 1.57 -1.72 -2.67
CA ASP A 37 1.17 -1.84 -4.07
C ASP A 37 1.34 -0.54 -4.87
N SER A 38 1.87 0.52 -4.25
CA SER A 38 2.07 1.81 -4.89
C SER A 38 3.35 1.84 -5.71
N VAL A 39 3.23 2.18 -7.00
CA VAL A 39 4.34 2.33 -7.96
C VAL A 39 4.37 3.74 -8.56
N GLU A 40 3.57 4.66 -8.01
CA GLU A 40 3.28 5.95 -8.62
C GLU A 40 4.12 7.08 -8.02
N SER A 41 4.39 8.11 -8.83
CA SER A 41 4.96 9.40 -8.40
C SER A 41 4.06 10.20 -7.47
N ASN A 42 2.84 9.75 -7.20
CA ASN A 42 1.81 10.48 -6.46
C ASN A 42 2.29 10.94 -5.06
N ILE A 43 3.14 10.15 -4.38
CA ILE A 43 3.75 10.57 -3.11
C ILE A 43 4.63 11.81 -3.31
N ARG A 44 5.46 11.81 -4.35
CA ARG A 44 6.33 12.94 -4.71
C ARG A 44 5.49 14.16 -5.10
N GLU A 45 4.46 13.97 -5.90
CA GLU A 45 3.57 15.05 -6.36
C GLU A 45 2.81 15.68 -5.21
N THR A 46 2.20 14.86 -4.34
CA THR A 46 1.49 15.32 -3.14
C THR A 46 2.42 16.08 -2.20
N LEU A 47 3.63 15.58 -1.97
CA LEU A 47 4.61 16.25 -1.13
C LEU A 47 5.05 17.58 -1.76
N ASN A 48 5.37 17.58 -3.05
CA ASN A 48 5.77 18.78 -3.78
C ASN A 48 4.69 19.86 -3.76
N GLY A 49 3.43 19.48 -3.99
CA GLY A 49 2.29 20.39 -3.90
C GLY A 49 2.06 20.93 -2.49
N THR A 50 2.31 20.11 -1.47
CA THR A 50 2.21 20.55 -0.07
C THR A 50 3.27 21.58 0.30
N ILE A 51 4.53 21.33 -0.10
CA ILE A 51 5.65 22.16 0.32
C ILE A 51 5.86 23.40 -0.54
N VAL A 52 5.17 23.53 -1.67
CA VAL A 52 5.34 24.63 -2.64
C VAL A 52 5.23 26.00 -1.98
N LYS A 53 4.29 26.17 -1.03
CA LYS A 53 4.09 27.42 -0.28
C LYS A 53 5.24 27.77 0.66
N TYR A 54 6.06 26.80 1.07
CA TYR A 54 7.20 27.02 1.95
C TYR A 54 8.50 27.26 1.17
N ARG A 55 8.57 26.90 -0.11
CA ARG A 55 9.80 26.98 -0.94
C ARG A 55 10.30 28.41 -1.18
N GLY A 56 9.41 29.40 -1.08
CA GLY A 56 9.79 30.82 -1.21
C GLY A 56 10.37 31.43 0.07
N LEU A 57 10.40 30.68 1.18
CA LEU A 57 10.89 31.15 2.47
C LEU A 57 12.40 30.90 2.60
N ARG A 58 13.03 31.53 3.60
CA ARG A 58 14.43 31.21 3.95
C ARG A 58 14.51 29.75 4.40
N ILE A 59 15.69 29.14 4.29
CA ILE A 59 15.86 27.70 4.58
C ILE A 59 15.34 27.28 5.96
N ILE A 60 15.56 28.11 6.98
CA ILE A 60 15.09 27.87 8.36
C ILE A 60 13.56 27.90 8.41
N ASP A 61 12.94 28.95 7.86
CA ASP A 61 11.49 29.12 7.82
C ASP A 61 10.80 28.03 6.99
N MET A 62 11.42 27.58 5.90
CA MET A 62 10.93 26.47 5.08
C MET A 62 10.91 25.16 5.88
N LEU A 63 12.02 24.83 6.56
CA LEU A 63 12.12 23.62 7.38
C LEU A 63 11.14 23.66 8.55
N GLU A 64 10.99 24.82 9.20
CA GLU A 64 10.04 25.00 10.29
C GLU A 64 8.59 24.87 9.81
N GLY A 65 8.26 25.45 8.64
CA GLY A 65 6.94 25.29 8.03
C GLY A 65 6.59 23.83 7.70
N ILE A 66 7.57 23.07 7.20
CA ILE A 66 7.41 21.63 6.94
C ILE A 66 7.24 20.85 8.25
N ARG A 67 8.04 21.16 9.28
CA ARG A 67 7.97 20.52 10.59
C ARG A 67 6.59 20.72 11.23
N LEU A 68 6.10 21.95 11.29
CA LEU A 68 4.77 22.28 11.83
C LEU A 68 3.66 21.59 11.05
N TYR A 69 3.73 21.60 9.71
CA TYR A 69 2.79 20.86 8.88
C TYR A 69 2.76 19.37 9.20
N MET A 70 3.93 18.74 9.35
CA MET A 70 4.01 17.33 9.69
C MET A 70 3.43 17.08 11.09
N MET A 71 3.74 17.93 12.09
CA MET A 71 3.18 17.82 13.45
C MET A 71 1.64 17.82 13.44
N ASP A 72 1.03 18.81 12.79
CA ASP A 72 -0.43 18.91 12.68
C ASP A 72 -1.02 17.65 12.05
N ARG A 73 -0.38 17.16 11.00
CA ARG A 73 -0.80 15.94 10.28
C ARG A 73 -0.68 14.69 11.14
N PHE A 74 0.35 14.57 11.97
CA PHE A 74 0.52 13.45 12.90
C PHE A 74 -0.60 13.45 13.94
N VAL A 75 -0.90 14.60 14.55
CA VAL A 75 -1.98 14.73 15.54
C VAL A 75 -3.34 14.39 14.92
N ILE A 76 -3.65 14.95 13.75
CA ILE A 76 -4.90 14.65 13.04
C ILE A 76 -5.02 13.14 12.76
N ARG A 77 -3.94 12.50 12.28
CA ARG A 77 -3.96 11.07 11.95
C ARG A 77 -4.09 10.19 13.19
N TYR A 78 -3.39 10.54 14.27
CA TYR A 78 -3.49 9.85 15.54
C TYR A 78 -4.91 9.93 16.10
N ASN A 79 -5.53 11.11 16.14
CA ASN A 79 -6.89 11.27 16.63
C ASN A 79 -7.93 10.52 15.78
N LEU A 80 -7.77 10.53 14.45
CA LEU A 80 -8.63 9.73 13.56
C LEU A 80 -8.52 8.24 13.82
N LEU A 81 -7.35 7.76 14.24
CA LEU A 81 -7.12 6.37 14.59
C LEU A 81 -7.74 6.02 15.94
N MET A 82 -7.49 6.83 16.97
CA MET A 82 -8.00 6.62 18.32
C MET A 82 -9.54 6.69 18.40
N ASN A 83 -10.16 7.50 17.55
CA ASN A 83 -11.61 7.64 17.50
C ASN A 83 -12.30 6.55 16.67
N SER A 84 -11.54 5.64 16.03
CA SER A 84 -12.09 4.55 15.24
C SER A 84 -12.13 3.27 16.09
N PRO A 85 -13.32 2.72 16.40
CA PRO A 85 -13.43 1.46 17.15
C PRO A 85 -13.03 0.22 16.31
N ASP A 86 -12.60 0.45 15.07
CA ASP A 86 -12.31 -0.57 14.09
C ASP A 86 -10.87 -1.10 14.25
N MET A 87 -10.68 -2.41 14.06
CA MET A 87 -9.36 -3.04 14.03
C MET A 87 -8.50 -2.58 12.84
N LEU A 88 -9.12 -2.07 11.77
CA LEU A 88 -8.45 -1.57 10.58
C LEU A 88 -8.53 -0.04 10.49
N CYS A 89 -7.47 0.58 9.99
CA CYS A 89 -7.49 2.00 9.69
C CYS A 89 -8.61 2.35 8.69
N PRO A 90 -9.29 3.50 8.82
CA PRO A 90 -10.46 3.85 7.98
C PRO A 90 -10.20 3.75 6.47
N ARG A 91 -9.00 4.15 6.01
CA ARG A 91 -8.62 4.05 4.60
C ARG A 91 -8.50 2.59 4.13
N ILE A 92 -7.97 1.72 4.98
CA ILE A 92 -7.81 0.29 4.67
C ILE A 92 -9.17 -0.42 4.73
N ARG A 93 -9.99 -0.13 5.74
CA ARG A 93 -11.38 -0.59 5.81
C ARG A 93 -12.11 -0.29 4.50
N LYS A 94 -12.05 0.95 4.02
CA LYS A 94 -12.67 1.35 2.76
C LYS A 94 -12.15 0.56 1.54
N ARG A 95 -10.85 0.23 1.50
CA ARG A 95 -10.28 -0.62 0.45
C ARG A 95 -10.81 -2.05 0.53
N VAL A 96 -10.85 -2.64 1.73
CA VAL A 96 -11.38 -4.00 1.95
C VAL A 96 -12.86 -4.09 1.57
N GLU A 97 -13.68 -3.12 1.96
CA GLU A 97 -15.10 -3.10 1.58
C GLU A 97 -15.30 -3.01 0.06
N LYS A 98 -14.48 -2.22 -0.64
CA LYS A 98 -14.49 -2.16 -2.10
C LYS A 98 -14.13 -3.53 -2.73
N GLU A 99 -13.12 -4.22 -2.22
CA GLU A 99 -12.76 -5.56 -2.68
C GLU A 99 -13.87 -6.60 -2.37
N LYS A 100 -14.59 -6.43 -1.25
CA LYS A 100 -15.77 -7.25 -0.93
C LYS A 100 -16.88 -7.07 -1.96
N GLU A 101 -17.12 -5.85 -2.45
CA GLU A 101 -18.10 -5.62 -3.53
C GLU A 101 -17.73 -6.40 -4.79
N PHE A 102 -16.47 -6.34 -5.22
CA PHE A 102 -15.99 -7.10 -6.38
C PHE A 102 -16.00 -8.61 -6.15
N SER A 103 -15.80 -9.08 -4.91
CA SER A 103 -15.81 -10.51 -4.59
C SER A 103 -17.15 -11.19 -4.92
N ARG A 104 -18.24 -10.41 -5.04
CA ARG A 104 -19.57 -10.90 -5.44
C ARG A 104 -19.61 -11.42 -6.88
N LEU A 105 -18.65 -11.00 -7.72
CA LEU A 105 -18.49 -11.48 -9.10
C LEU A 105 -17.68 -12.78 -9.17
N CYS A 106 -17.17 -13.25 -8.03
CA CYS A 106 -16.29 -14.41 -7.94
C CYS A 106 -17.04 -15.65 -7.45
N ILE A 107 -16.75 -16.79 -8.06
CA ILE A 107 -17.28 -18.10 -7.66
C ILE A 107 -16.12 -18.94 -7.12
N ALA A 108 -16.07 -19.09 -5.80
CA ALA A 108 -15.08 -19.92 -5.13
C ALA A 108 -15.52 -21.39 -5.05
N ARG A 109 -14.55 -22.29 -5.25
CA ARG A 109 -14.68 -23.74 -5.05
C ARG A 109 -13.52 -24.21 -4.19
N LYS A 110 -13.85 -24.79 -3.06
CA LYS A 110 -12.87 -25.38 -2.15
C LYS A 110 -12.18 -26.60 -2.77
N THR A 111 -10.86 -26.69 -2.60
CA THR A 111 -10.03 -27.87 -2.86
C THR A 111 -9.66 -28.54 -1.52
N LEU A 112 -8.72 -29.48 -1.50
CA LEU A 112 -8.10 -29.98 -0.29
C LEU A 112 -7.41 -28.85 0.50
N ALA A 113 -7.39 -28.98 1.83
CA ALA A 113 -6.85 -28.01 2.78
C ALA A 113 -7.51 -26.61 2.68
N ASP A 114 -6.74 -25.56 2.97
CA ASP A 114 -7.15 -24.15 2.99
C ASP A 114 -6.95 -23.47 1.62
N LYS A 115 -7.13 -24.23 0.53
CA LYS A 115 -6.97 -23.79 -0.86
C LYS A 115 -8.30 -23.74 -1.61
N CYS A 116 -8.46 -22.74 -2.46
CA CYS A 116 -9.65 -22.56 -3.30
C CYS A 116 -9.25 -22.23 -4.75
N GLU A 117 -9.99 -22.79 -5.69
CA GLU A 117 -10.07 -22.27 -7.06
C GLU A 117 -11.18 -21.23 -7.10
N VAL A 118 -10.90 -20.04 -7.63
CA VAL A 118 -11.86 -18.94 -7.72
C VAL A 118 -11.99 -18.50 -9.17
N LYS A 119 -13.20 -18.55 -9.71
CA LYS A 119 -13.49 -18.04 -11.06
C LYS A 119 -14.08 -16.64 -11.00
N MET A 120 -13.60 -15.76 -11.86
CA MET A 120 -14.17 -14.43 -12.11
C MET A 120 -14.25 -14.22 -13.62
N GLY A 121 -15.46 -14.29 -14.17
CA GLY A 121 -15.66 -14.39 -15.62
C GLY A 121 -15.00 -15.66 -16.18
N GLU A 122 -14.17 -15.49 -17.21
CA GLU A 122 -13.43 -16.59 -17.86
C GLU A 122 -12.10 -16.92 -17.15
N ASN A 123 -11.65 -16.06 -16.24
CA ASN A 123 -10.36 -16.21 -15.56
C ASN A 123 -10.49 -17.04 -14.29
N GLY A 124 -9.55 -17.97 -14.10
CA GLY A 124 -9.40 -18.77 -12.89
C GLY A 124 -8.20 -18.31 -12.06
N TYR A 125 -8.37 -18.30 -10.73
CA TYR A 125 -7.35 -17.93 -9.77
C TYR A 125 -7.23 -19.00 -8.69
N ILE A 126 -6.02 -19.21 -8.21
CA ILE A 126 -5.75 -20.11 -7.08
C ILE A 126 -5.49 -19.24 -5.86
N VAL A 127 -6.23 -19.49 -4.79
CA VAL A 127 -6.09 -18.82 -3.50
C VAL A 127 -5.61 -19.83 -2.48
N ASP A 128 -4.57 -19.47 -1.74
CA ASP A 128 -4.09 -20.20 -0.57
C ASP A 128 -4.27 -19.32 0.67
N LEU A 129 -5.15 -19.74 1.58
CA LEU A 129 -5.44 -19.00 2.81
C LEU A 129 -4.35 -19.19 3.87
N THR A 130 -3.60 -20.29 3.84
CA THR A 130 -2.47 -20.53 4.75
C THR A 130 -1.32 -19.60 4.41
N ASP A 131 -0.95 -19.56 3.14
CA ASP A 131 0.15 -18.72 2.64
C ASP A 131 -0.27 -17.25 2.41
N LYS A 132 -1.56 -16.95 2.60
CA LYS A 132 -2.16 -15.63 2.34
C LYS A 132 -1.82 -15.12 0.93
N SER A 133 -2.03 -15.99 -0.06
CA SER A 133 -1.60 -15.75 -1.43
C SER A 133 -2.72 -15.96 -2.44
N CYS A 134 -2.62 -15.26 -3.56
CA CYS A 134 -3.51 -15.40 -4.71
C CYS A 134 -2.69 -15.31 -6.01
N THR A 135 -3.02 -16.08 -7.03
CA THR A 135 -2.29 -16.04 -8.31
C THR A 135 -2.40 -14.70 -9.05
N CYS A 136 -3.31 -13.80 -8.65
CA CYS A 136 -3.32 -12.43 -9.16
C CYS A 136 -2.18 -11.56 -8.59
N GLY A 137 -1.42 -12.03 -7.58
CA GLY A 137 -0.27 -11.35 -6.99
C GLY A 137 -0.59 -10.19 -6.05
N TYR A 138 -1.79 -9.62 -6.13
CA TYR A 138 -2.19 -8.44 -5.36
C TYR A 138 -2.08 -8.65 -3.84
N TRP A 139 -2.49 -9.81 -3.33
CA TRP A 139 -2.51 -10.03 -1.89
C TRP A 139 -1.10 -10.08 -1.30
N GLN A 140 -0.18 -10.74 -2.01
CA GLN A 140 1.22 -10.84 -1.61
C GLN A 140 1.88 -9.47 -1.62
N LEU A 141 1.62 -8.67 -2.66
CA LEU A 141 2.21 -7.35 -2.87
C LEU A 141 1.64 -6.30 -1.91
N SER A 142 0.32 -6.22 -1.76
CA SER A 142 -0.36 -5.19 -0.96
C SER A 142 -0.51 -5.57 0.51
N GLY A 143 -0.47 -6.87 0.85
CA GLY A 143 -0.87 -7.37 2.17
C GLY A 143 -2.39 -7.34 2.44
N LEU A 144 -3.20 -6.97 1.44
CA LEU A 144 -4.65 -6.91 1.53
C LEU A 144 -5.28 -8.04 0.70
N PRO A 145 -6.26 -8.79 1.23
CA PRO A 145 -7.01 -9.75 0.42
C PRO A 145 -7.63 -9.07 -0.80
N CYS A 146 -7.36 -9.58 -2.00
CA CYS A 146 -8.08 -9.18 -3.22
C CYS A 146 -9.50 -9.75 -3.24
N CYS A 147 -10.35 -9.30 -4.16
CA CYS A 147 -11.68 -9.85 -4.38
C CYS A 147 -11.73 -11.39 -4.46
N HIS A 148 -10.76 -12.05 -5.11
CA HIS A 148 -10.68 -13.51 -5.19
C HIS A 148 -10.41 -14.14 -3.82
N ALA A 149 -9.47 -13.57 -3.08
CA ALA A 149 -9.14 -14.01 -1.73
C ALA A 149 -10.33 -13.85 -0.79
N ILE A 150 -11.04 -12.73 -0.86
CA ILE A 150 -12.24 -12.45 -0.07
C ILE A 150 -13.36 -13.45 -0.39
N SER A 151 -13.55 -13.78 -1.67
CA SER A 151 -14.52 -14.80 -2.08
C SER A 151 -14.17 -16.16 -1.47
N ALA A 152 -12.89 -16.56 -1.53
CA ALA A 152 -12.42 -17.81 -0.92
C ALA A 152 -12.56 -17.83 0.61
N ILE A 153 -12.18 -16.73 1.29
CA ILE A 153 -12.33 -16.56 2.74
C ILE A 153 -13.79 -16.71 3.16
N SER A 154 -14.69 -16.02 2.44
CA SER A 154 -16.13 -16.05 2.71
C SER A 154 -16.73 -17.43 2.46
N HIS A 155 -16.31 -18.10 1.37
CA HIS A 155 -16.70 -19.49 1.07
C HIS A 155 -16.28 -20.46 2.19
N MET A 156 -15.13 -20.20 2.82
CA MET A 156 -14.60 -20.95 3.96
C MET A 156 -15.19 -20.51 5.32
N ARG A 157 -16.12 -19.54 5.34
CA ARG A 157 -16.76 -18.98 6.55
C ARG A 157 -15.76 -18.43 7.56
N LYS A 158 -14.71 -17.76 7.10
CA LYS A 158 -13.72 -17.10 7.95
C LYS A 158 -13.84 -15.57 7.85
N GLU A 159 -13.29 -14.85 8.82
CA GLU A 159 -13.36 -13.39 8.87
C GLU A 159 -12.26 -12.75 8.01
N VAL A 160 -12.65 -11.90 7.06
CA VAL A 160 -11.72 -11.23 6.11
C VAL A 160 -10.65 -10.42 6.83
N ASP A 161 -11.00 -9.81 7.95
CA ASP A 161 -10.09 -8.93 8.68
C ASP A 161 -8.87 -9.70 9.20
N ASP A 162 -9.00 -10.96 9.60
CA ASP A 162 -7.90 -11.80 10.08
C ASP A 162 -6.84 -12.08 9.00
N TYR A 163 -7.22 -11.88 7.74
CA TYR A 163 -6.40 -12.07 6.56
C TYR A 163 -5.73 -10.78 6.07
N VAL A 164 -6.04 -9.65 6.68
CA VAL A 164 -5.34 -8.37 6.44
C VAL A 164 -3.99 -8.35 7.16
N HIS A 165 -2.94 -7.92 6.47
CA HIS A 165 -1.58 -7.89 7.02
C HIS A 165 -1.49 -7.03 8.30
N PRO A 166 -0.73 -7.45 9.33
CA PRO A 166 -0.65 -6.75 10.61
C PRO A 166 -0.28 -5.27 10.54
N CYS A 167 0.53 -4.85 9.55
CA CYS A 167 0.93 -3.44 9.39
C CYS A 167 -0.22 -2.46 9.17
N TYR A 168 -1.41 -2.95 8.79
CA TYR A 168 -2.61 -2.15 8.61
C TYR A 168 -3.58 -2.17 9.79
N LYS A 169 -3.25 -2.94 10.83
CA LYS A 169 -4.03 -3.02 12.06
C LYS A 169 -3.82 -1.74 12.86
N ALA A 170 -4.89 -1.25 13.45
CA ALA A 170 -4.91 0.04 14.14
C ALA A 170 -3.79 0.14 15.20
N HIS A 171 -3.56 -0.92 15.98
CA HIS A 171 -2.54 -0.95 17.02
C HIS A 171 -1.10 -0.81 16.49
N HIS A 172 -0.78 -1.42 15.35
CA HIS A 172 0.56 -1.26 14.73
C HIS A 172 0.76 0.16 14.21
N VAL A 173 -0.29 0.74 13.62
CA VAL A 173 -0.25 2.10 13.10
C VAL A 173 -0.15 3.11 14.26
N GLU A 174 -0.88 2.88 15.35
CA GLU A 174 -0.83 3.72 16.56
C GLU A 174 0.59 3.80 17.11
N GLY A 175 1.30 2.67 17.21
CA GLY A 175 2.68 2.64 17.65
C GLY A 175 3.61 3.56 16.85
N GLY A 176 3.37 3.69 15.54
CA GLY A 176 4.13 4.61 14.67
C GLY A 176 3.83 6.09 14.90
N TYR A 177 2.61 6.43 15.33
CA TYR A 177 2.22 7.82 15.62
C TYR A 177 2.47 8.23 17.09
N ARG A 178 2.54 7.26 18.01
CA ARG A 178 2.66 7.47 19.46
C ARG A 178 3.88 8.29 19.88
N ALA A 179 5.00 8.14 19.17
CA ALA A 179 6.23 8.87 19.47
C ALA A 179 6.10 10.39 19.22
N GLY A 180 5.15 10.81 18.38
CA GLY A 180 4.98 12.20 17.99
C GLY A 180 6.22 12.81 17.32
N MET A 181 6.15 14.11 17.06
CA MET A 181 7.31 14.92 16.66
C MET A 181 7.74 15.78 17.84
N HIS A 182 9.04 15.88 18.08
CA HIS A 182 9.58 16.69 19.16
C HIS A 182 9.32 18.18 18.91
N CYS A 183 8.88 18.87 19.96
CA CYS A 183 8.84 20.33 19.98
C CYS A 183 10.27 20.88 20.03
N LEU A 184 10.50 22.00 19.32
CA LEU A 184 11.75 22.73 19.39
C LEU A 184 11.63 23.85 20.44
N ASP A 185 12.70 24.07 21.20
CA ASP A 185 12.77 25.19 22.15
C ASP A 185 12.92 26.50 21.38
N GLY A 186 12.08 27.49 21.72
CA GLY A 186 11.92 28.74 20.99
C GLY A 186 13.02 29.75 21.31
N ARG A 187 14.29 29.40 21.11
CA ARG A 187 15.36 30.42 21.15
C ARG A 187 15.27 31.25 19.87
N ARG A 188 14.61 32.41 20.00
CA ARG A 188 14.67 33.48 19.00
C ARG A 188 16.10 34.01 18.96
N THR A 189 16.80 33.80 17.85
CA THR A 189 18.01 34.55 17.49
C THR A 189 17.64 35.95 17.03
#